data_AF-A0A210RXE4-F1
#
_entry.id   AF-A0A210RXE4-F1
#
_cell.length_a   1.000
_cell.length_b   1.000
_cell.length_c   1.000
_cell.angle_alpha   90.00
_cell.angle_beta   90.00
_cell.angle_gamma   90.00
#
_symmetry.space_group_name_H-M   'P 1'
#
loop_
_entity.id
_entity.type
_entity.pdbx_description
1 polymer ?
#
loop_
_entity_poly.entity_id
_entity_poly.type
_entity_poly.pdbx_seq_one_letter_code
_entity_poly.pdbx_strand_id
1 'polypeptide(L)' 'MHTDIEIVDDPTPRINLSTSEDIRREMAKVYRETRCNKILPCNGTKLVYMLINILKAYELTEIEKRLTDLELTHLEGRK' A
#
# COMPACT_ATOMS: atom_id res chain seq x y z
N MET A 1 1.28 -29.60 -15.07
CA MET A 1 2.19 -28.46 -15.33
C MET A 1 2.74 -28.02 -13.99
N HIS A 2 4.02 -28.27 -13.72
CA HIS A 2 4.71 -27.63 -12.59
C HIS A 2 4.99 -26.20 -13.02
N THR A 3 4.39 -25.23 -12.35
CA THR A 3 4.79 -23.82 -12.47
C THR A 3 6.09 -23.66 -11.69
N ASP A 4 7.20 -23.65 -12.41
CA ASP A 4 8.49 -23.23 -11.87
C ASP A 4 8.34 -21.76 -11.45
N ILE A 5 8.25 -21.52 -10.14
CA ILE A 5 8.31 -20.19 -9.57
C ILE A 5 9.78 -19.80 -9.61
N GLU A 6 10.21 -19.10 -10.65
CA GLU A 6 11.52 -18.44 -10.67
C GLU A 6 11.56 -17.42 -9.53
N ILE A 7 12.24 -17.77 -8.44
CA ILE A 7 12.57 -16.83 -7.37
C ILE A 7 13.70 -15.97 -7.90
N VAL A 8 13.35 -14.83 -8.48
CA VAL A 8 14.30 -13.76 -8.78
C VAL A 8 14.83 -13.24 -7.45
N ASP A 9 16.12 -13.48 -7.19
CA ASP A 9 16.84 -12.92 -6.05
C ASP A 9 16.96 -11.40 -6.28
N ASP A 10 15.99 -10.66 -5.78
CA ASP A 10 15.89 -9.21 -5.97
C ASP A 10 16.70 -8.51 -4.86
N PRO A 11 17.81 -7.83 -5.20
CA PRO A 11 18.60 -7.10 -4.22
C PRO A 11 17.90 -5.82 -3.73
N THR A 12 16.70 -5.48 -4.23
CA THR A 12 16.01 -4.28 -3.75
C THR A 12 15.57 -4.44 -2.31
N PRO A 13 15.87 -3.45 -1.44
CA PRO A 13 15.41 -3.44 -0.07
C PRO A 13 13.88 -3.58 -0.03
N ARG A 14 13.37 -4.51 0.79
CA ARG A 14 11.93 -4.68 1.00
C ARG A 14 11.29 -3.33 1.35
N ILE A 15 10.28 -2.97 0.58
CA ILE A 15 9.48 -1.78 0.82
C ILE A 15 8.45 -2.10 1.91
N ASN A 16 8.42 -1.31 2.98
CA ASN A 16 7.39 -1.44 4.00
C ASN A 16 6.09 -0.74 3.54
N LEU A 17 5.01 -1.51 3.44
CA LEU A 17 3.67 -1.04 3.06
C LEU A 17 2.60 -1.50 4.07
N SER A 18 3.00 -1.78 5.32
CA SER A 18 2.12 -2.37 6.34
C SER A 18 1.09 -1.40 6.92
N THR A 19 1.31 -0.09 6.81
CA THR A 19 0.38 0.93 7.33
C THR A 19 0.19 2.06 6.34
N SER A 20 -0.90 2.83 6.49
CA SER A 20 -1.12 4.03 5.68
C SER A 20 0.03 5.04 5.80
N GLU A 21 0.67 5.15 6.96
CA GLU A 21 1.82 6.03 7.19
C GLU A 21 3.08 5.54 6.47
N ASP A 22 3.33 4.23 6.48
CA ASP A 22 4.45 3.64 5.75
C ASP A 22 4.31 3.84 4.23
N ILE A 23 3.09 3.65 3.71
CA ILE A 23 2.78 3.89 2.29
C ILE A 23 2.96 5.37 1.94
N ARG A 24 2.49 6.29 2.79
CA ARG A 24 2.72 7.74 2.61
C ARG A 24 4.20 8.11 2.62
N ARG A 25 4.99 7.50 3.51
CA ARG A 25 6.44 7.72 3.60
C ARG A 25 7.15 7.28 2.31
N GLU A 26 6.77 6.14 1.76
CA GLU A 26 7.33 5.67 0.50
C GLU A 26 6.93 6.58 -0.67
N MET A 27 5.66 7.03 -0.75
CA MET A 27 5.25 8.02 -1.76
C MET A 27 6.08 9.31 -1.66
N ALA A 28 6.32 9.81 -0.45
CA ALA A 28 7.14 10.99 -0.22
C ALA A 28 8.60 10.76 -0.64
N LYS A 29 9.13 9.55 -0.45
CA LYS A 29 10.47 9.16 -0.91
C LYS A 29 10.56 9.18 -2.44
N VAL A 30 9.61 8.54 -3.13
CA VAL A 30 9.55 8.56 -4.60
C VAL A 30 9.46 10.00 -5.13
N TYR A 31 8.65 10.84 -4.50
CA TYR A 31 8.57 12.26 -4.86
C TYR A 31 9.91 12.99 -4.71
N ARG A 32 10.60 12.82 -3.57
CA ARG A 32 11.92 13.44 -3.34
C ARG A 32 12.96 12.95 -4.34
N GLU A 33 13.02 11.65 -4.61
CA GLU A 33 13.96 11.07 -5.56
C GLU A 33 13.69 11.55 -7.00
N THR A 34 12.42 11.70 -7.37
CA THR A 34 12.02 12.30 -8.64
C THR A 34 12.45 13.77 -8.72
N ARG A 35 12.23 14.57 -7.67
CA ARG A 35 12.62 15.99 -7.61
C ARG A 35 14.14 16.19 -7.65
N CYS A 36 14.90 15.25 -7.12
CA CYS A 36 16.36 15.25 -7.13
C CYS A 36 16.96 14.61 -8.40
N ASN A 37 16.17 14.36 -9.44
CA ASN A 37 16.59 13.73 -10.70
C ASN A 37 17.23 12.33 -10.54
N LYS A 38 16.94 11.62 -9.44
CA LYS A 38 17.36 10.22 -9.24
C LYS A 38 16.42 9.23 -9.94
N ILE A 39 15.16 9.61 -10.09
CA ILE A 39 14.13 8.86 -10.82
C ILE A 39 13.59 9.76 -11.93
N LEU A 40 13.40 9.19 -13.13
CA LEU A 40 12.72 9.90 -14.22
C LEU A 40 11.28 10.22 -13.80
N PRO A 41 10.77 11.46 -14.01
CA PRO A 41 9.41 11.82 -13.62
C PRO A 41 8.32 10.88 -14.12
N CYS A 42 8.46 10.34 -15.34
CA CYS A 42 7.51 9.37 -15.89
C CYS A 42 7.47 8.06 -15.09
N ASN A 43 8.60 7.60 -14.54
CA ASN A 43 8.67 6.42 -13.69
C ASN A 43 8.18 6.73 -12.28
N GLY A 44 8.53 7.91 -11.74
CA GLY A 44 8.04 8.39 -10.45
C GLY A 44 6.51 8.42 -10.38
N THR A 45 5.86 8.95 -11.41
CA THR A 45 4.38 8.96 -11.49
C THR A 45 3.79 7.55 -11.47
N LYS A 46 4.39 6.59 -12.18
CA LYS A 46 3.91 5.19 -12.20
C LYS A 46 4.04 4.53 -10.82
N LEU A 47 5.17 4.73 -10.16
CA LEU A 47 5.41 4.20 -8.81
C LEU A 47 4.42 4.79 -7.80
N VAL A 48 4.21 6.11 -7.81
CA VAL A 48 3.23 6.76 -6.93
C VAL A 48 1.81 6.27 -7.25
N TYR A 49 1.45 6.06 -8.51
CA TYR A 49 0.15 5.52 -8.88
C TYR A 49 -0.08 4.12 -8.28
N MET A 50 0.92 3.24 -8.32
CA MET A 50 0.82 1.92 -7.67
C MET A 50 0.62 2.06 -6.15
N LEU A 51 1.41 2.92 -5.49
CA LEU A 51 1.30 3.18 -4.05
C LEU A 51 -0.08 3.76 -3.66
N ILE A 52 -0.67 4.62 -4.48
CA ILE A 52 -2.03 5.15 -4.26
C ILE A 52 -3.07 4.03 -4.28
N ASN A 53 -2.97 3.08 -5.21
CA ASN A 53 -3.91 1.96 -5.26
C ASN A 53 -3.80 1.06 -4.02
N ILE A 54 -2.58 0.84 -3.54
CA ILE A 54 -2.33 0.08 -2.31
C ILE A 54 -2.89 0.82 -1.09
N LEU A 55 -2.67 2.14 -1.00
CA LEU A 55 -3.22 2.96 0.07
C LEU A 55 -4.76 2.90 0.09
N LYS A 56 -5.41 3.02 -1.08
CA LYS A 56 -6.87 2.92 -1.20
C LYS A 56 -7.39 1.56 -0.74
N ALA A 57 -6.72 0.47 -1.12
CA ALA A 57 -7.11 -0.87 -0.68
C ALA A 57 -6.99 -1.01 0.85
N TYR A 58 -5.89 -0.51 1.43
CA TYR A 58 -5.69 -0.49 2.88
C TYR A 58 -6.77 0.33 3.60
N GLU A 59 -7.03 1.54 3.13
CA GLU A 59 -8.06 2.43 3.71
C GLU A 59 -9.45 1.79 3.63
N LEU A 60 -9.77 1.10 2.53
CA LEU A 60 -11.03 0.37 2.38
C LEU A 60 -11.15 -0.74 3.43
N THR A 61 -10.11 -1.57 3.60
CA THR A 61 -10.12 -2.64 4.60
C THR A 61 -10.28 -2.12 6.02
N GLU A 62 -9.62 -1.02 6.37
CA GLU A 62 -9.75 -0.40 7.70
C GLU A 62 -11.16 0.17 7.94
N ILE A 63 -11.79 0.73 6.90
CA ILE A 63 -13.17 1.22 6.98
C ILE A 63 -14.13 0.04 7.14
N GLU A 64 -13.99 -1.02 6.35
CA GLU A 64 -14.81 -2.23 6.42
C GLU A 64 -14.73 -2.87 7.81
N LYS A 65 -13.52 -3.00 8.36
CA LYS A 65 -13.30 -3.51 9.71
C LYS A 65 -14.05 -2.70 10.76
N ARG A 66 -13.90 -1.36 10.72
CA ARG A 66 -14.60 -0.46 11.66
C ARG A 66 -16.12 -0.52 11.50
N LEU A 67 -16.61 -0.71 10.27
CA LEU A 67 -18.04 -0.87 10.00
C LEU A 67 -18.56 -2.17 10.62
N THR A 68 -17.85 -3.28 10.42
CA THR A 68 -18.21 -4.57 11.03
C THR A 68 -18.23 -4.51 12.56
N ASP A 69 -17.25 -3.85 13.18
CA ASP A 69 -17.20 -3.67 14.64
C ASP A 69 -18.43 -2.89 15.16
N LEU A 70 -18.84 -1.84 14.43
CA LEU A 70 -20.04 -1.07 14.75
C LEU A 70 -21.32 -1.88 14.58
N GLU A 71 -21.44 -2.63 13.48
CA GLU A 71 -22.59 -3.51 13.22
C GLU A 71 -22.74 -4.57 14.31
N LEU A 72 -21.63 -5.19 14.73
CA LEU A 72 -21.61 -6.17 15.81
C LEU A 72 -22.06 -5.54 17.14
N THR A 73 -21.49 -4.39 17.50
CA THR A 73 -21.85 -3.66 18.74
C THR A 73 -23.35 -3.33 18.76
N HIS A 74 -23.91 -2.90 17.64
CA HIS A 74 -25.34 -2.59 17.52
C HIS A 74 -26.24 -3.84 17.61
N LEU A 75 -25.79 -4.98 17.10
CA LEU A 75 -26.53 -6.25 17.19
C LEU A 75 -26.51 -6.80 18.62
N GLU A 76 -25.41 -6.64 19.35
CA GLU A 76 -25.29 -7.06 20.75
C GLU A 76 -26.14 -6.20 21.69
N GLY A 77 -26.19 -4.88 21.47
CA GLY A 77 -27.03 -3.97 22.27
C GLY A 77 -28.54 -4.05 22.02
N ARG A 78 -28.99 -4.85 21.03
CA ARG A 78 -30.42 -5.15 20.76
C ARG A 78 -30.90 -6.46 21.38
N LYS A 79 -30.03 -7.25 22.01
CA LYS A 79 -30.38 -8.45 22.78
C LYS A 79 -30.68 -8.11 24.23
#